data_AF-A0AAW1L0U8-F1
#
_entry.id   AF-A0AAW1L0U8-F1
#
_cell.length_a   1.000
_cell.length_b   1.000
_cell.length_c   1.000
_cell.angle_alpha   90.00
_cell.angle_beta   90.00
_cell.angle_gamma   90.00
#
_symmetry.space_group_name_H-M   'P 1'
#
loop_
_entity.id
_entity.type
_entity.pdbx_description
1 polymer ?
#
loop_
_entity_poly.entity_id
_entity_poly.type
_entity_poly.pdbx_seq_one_letter_code
_entity_poly.pdbx_strand_id
1 'polypeptide(L)'
;MQMEMPDEKKQFTCSGTITEIRTDVEWRYLSCPTCKCGFNAEGKCRQCNKTTDYPIQRIMMTLSDETATANLVLFNKEAERVVGKLIEKLLDVYEKENGKEQVYELLQECVGKKYTFKVKVGESKYNGERELKGQKNIIVPKSSYKDKHKCKGRKTAAGDNTTNHRNNTRRERKKEKHRRRKRNKGR
;
A
#
# COMPACT_ATOMS: atom_id res chain seq x y z
N MET A 1 11.21 -11.93 -31.15
CA MET A 1 10.22 -10.84 -31.10
C MET A 1 10.48 -10.04 -29.82
N GLN A 2 11.23 -8.95 -29.90
CA GLN A 2 11.43 -8.04 -28.77
C GLN A 2 10.13 -7.26 -28.60
N MET A 3 9.47 -7.43 -27.46
CA MET A 3 8.36 -6.58 -27.07
C MET A 3 8.96 -5.24 -26.62
N GLU A 4 9.10 -4.31 -27.55
CA GLU A 4 9.35 -2.91 -27.20
C GLU A 4 8.12 -2.39 -26.47
N MET A 5 8.27 -2.13 -25.17
CA MET A 5 7.21 -1.56 -24.36
C MET A 5 7.31 -0.04 -24.46
N PRO A 6 6.25 0.66 -24.94
CA PRO A 6 6.28 2.11 -25.10
C PRO A 6 6.43 2.81 -23.73
N ASP A 7 7.06 3.99 -23.77
CA ASP A 7 7.48 4.88 -22.67
C ASP A 7 6.30 5.54 -21.92
N GLU A 8 5.16 4.85 -21.82
CA GLU A 8 4.06 5.24 -20.94
C GLU A 8 4.33 4.73 -19.53
N LYS A 9 4.37 5.65 -18.55
CA LYS A 9 4.50 5.33 -17.12
C LYS A 9 3.40 4.36 -16.68
N LYS A 10 3.70 3.06 -16.72
CA LYS A 10 2.74 2.01 -16.39
C LYS A 10 2.37 2.09 -14.91
N GLN A 11 1.10 2.31 -14.66
CA GLN A 11 0.50 2.30 -13.33
C GLN A 11 -0.26 1.00 -13.13
N PHE A 12 0.05 0.31 -12.05
CA PHE A 12 -0.58 -0.94 -11.68
C PHE A 12 -1.23 -0.80 -10.31
N THR A 13 -2.23 -1.64 -10.04
CA THR A 13 -2.77 -1.78 -8.67
C THR A 13 -2.41 -3.17 -8.19
N CYS A 14 -1.62 -3.26 -7.13
CA CYS A 14 -1.15 -4.51 -6.54
C CYS A 14 -1.77 -4.66 -5.16
N SER A 15 -2.38 -5.81 -4.87
CA SER A 15 -2.92 -6.12 -3.54
C SER A 15 -2.22 -7.35 -3.00
N GLY A 16 -1.68 -7.27 -1.80
CA GLY A 16 -0.92 -8.37 -1.22
C GLY A 16 -0.73 -8.21 0.28
N THR A 17 0.03 -9.13 0.84
CA THR A 17 0.45 -9.14 2.23
C THR A 17 1.89 -8.65 2.32
N ILE A 18 2.19 -7.75 3.25
CA ILE A 18 3.58 -7.37 3.53
C ILE A 18 4.27 -8.59 4.14
N THR A 19 5.26 -9.14 3.46
CA THR A 19 6.02 -10.32 3.90
C THR A 19 7.34 -9.93 4.54
N GLU A 20 7.85 -8.74 4.25
CA GLU A 20 9.11 -8.24 4.79
C GLU A 20 9.15 -6.72 4.77
N ILE A 21 9.78 -6.12 5.77
CA ILE A 21 10.32 -4.76 5.71
C ILE A 21 11.83 -4.87 5.86
N ARG A 22 12.59 -4.29 4.93
CA ARG A 22 14.04 -4.40 4.93
C ARG A 22 14.63 -3.57 6.07
N THR A 23 15.31 -4.26 6.98
CA THR A 23 16.01 -3.69 8.14
C THR A 23 17.42 -4.29 8.32
N ASP A 24 17.92 -4.98 7.29
CA ASP A 24 19.18 -5.72 7.26
C ASP A 24 20.41 -4.81 7.47
N VAL A 25 20.41 -3.64 6.83
CA VAL A 25 21.48 -2.63 7.02
C VAL A 25 20.94 -1.43 7.78
N GLU A 26 19.89 -0.81 7.24
CA GLU A 26 19.24 0.36 7.80
C GLU A 26 17.74 0.25 7.46
N TRP A 27 16.88 0.60 8.40
CA TRP A 27 15.43 0.54 8.19
C TRP A 27 14.89 1.61 7.21
N ARG A 28 15.70 2.63 6.93
CA ARG A 28 15.35 3.75 6.05
C ARG A 28 16.54 4.17 5.18
N TYR A 29 16.24 4.90 4.10
CA TYR A 29 17.27 5.50 3.24
C TYR A 29 16.88 6.91 2.85
N LEU A 30 17.89 7.75 2.62
CA LEU A 30 17.70 9.09 2.05
C LEU A 30 17.52 9.01 0.54
N SER A 31 16.72 9.91 -0.02
CA SER A 31 16.53 10.05 -1.46
C SER A 31 16.34 11.49 -1.89
N CYS A 32 16.67 11.76 -3.15
CA CYS A 32 16.44 13.04 -3.79
C CYS A 32 14.93 13.36 -3.83
N PRO A 33 14.51 14.55 -3.38
CA PRO A 33 13.09 14.93 -3.40
C PRO A 33 12.52 14.97 -4.81
N THR A 34 13.33 15.35 -5.80
CA THR A 34 12.93 15.49 -7.21
C THR A 34 12.98 14.16 -7.95
N CYS A 35 14.14 13.48 -7.94
CA CYS A 35 14.35 12.28 -8.75
C CYS A 35 13.89 10.99 -8.08
N LYS A 36 13.60 11.02 -6.76
CA LYS A 36 13.31 9.82 -5.96
C LYS A 36 14.43 8.77 -6.04
N CYS A 37 15.66 9.24 -6.26
CA CYS A 37 16.90 8.49 -6.42
C CYS A 37 17.72 8.50 -5.12
N GLY A 38 18.51 7.46 -4.82
CA GLY A 38 19.48 7.53 -3.71
C GLY A 38 20.76 8.31 -4.08
N PHE A 39 21.52 8.72 -3.08
CA PHE A 39 22.76 9.50 -3.25
C PHE A 39 24.00 8.61 -3.50
N ASN A 40 25.04 9.18 -4.10
CA ASN A 40 26.37 8.57 -4.22
C ASN A 40 27.22 8.86 -2.97
N ALA A 41 28.46 8.37 -2.92
CA ALA A 41 29.38 8.59 -1.80
C ALA A 41 29.72 10.07 -1.56
N GLU A 42 29.60 10.92 -2.58
CA GLU A 42 29.82 12.38 -2.50
C GLU A 42 28.56 13.15 -2.04
N GLY A 43 27.46 12.46 -1.72
CA GLY A 43 26.21 13.10 -1.30
C GLY A 43 25.37 13.69 -2.45
N LYS A 44 25.68 13.39 -3.71
CA LYS A 44 24.93 13.85 -4.90
C LYS A 44 23.93 12.81 -5.37
N CYS A 45 22.74 13.23 -5.84
CA CYS A 45 21.77 12.27 -6.39
C CYS A 45 22.35 11.58 -7.62
N ARG A 46 22.30 10.25 -7.64
CA ARG A 46 22.79 9.40 -8.75
C ARG A 46 22.14 9.69 -10.11
N GLN A 47 21.01 10.41 -10.15
CA GLN A 47 20.30 10.70 -11.39
C GLN A 47 20.49 12.14 -11.88
N CYS A 48 20.41 13.15 -11.01
CA CYS A 48 20.53 14.56 -11.41
C CYS A 48 21.86 15.21 -11.00
N ASN A 49 22.71 14.50 -10.26
CA ASN A 49 24.00 14.96 -9.76
C ASN A 49 23.95 16.22 -8.86
N LYS A 50 22.77 16.53 -8.28
CA LYS A 50 22.58 17.65 -7.37
C LYS A 50 22.63 17.20 -5.90
N THR A 51 23.15 18.06 -5.04
CA THR A 51 23.02 17.95 -3.58
C THR A 51 21.66 18.50 -3.12
N THR A 52 21.27 18.20 -1.88
CA THR A 52 20.06 18.74 -1.27
C THR A 52 20.15 18.70 0.25
N ASP A 53 19.73 19.78 0.90
CA ASP A 53 19.68 19.85 2.37
C ASP A 53 18.44 19.16 2.95
N TYR A 54 17.44 18.89 2.10
CA TYR A 54 16.14 18.33 2.49
C TYR A 54 15.85 17.03 1.73
N PRO A 55 16.61 15.94 2.01
CA PRO A 55 16.33 14.63 1.44
C PRO A 55 15.00 14.08 1.96
N ILE A 56 14.31 13.29 1.13
CA ILE A 56 13.13 12.54 1.56
C ILE A 56 13.55 11.17 2.10
N GLN A 57 12.73 10.64 3.01
CA GLN A 57 12.94 9.32 3.60
C GLN A 57 12.22 8.26 2.77
N ARG A 58 12.83 7.08 2.64
CA ARG A 58 12.19 5.90 2.06
C ARG A 58 12.42 4.65 2.89
N ILE A 59 11.43 3.78 2.90
CA ILE A 59 11.53 2.41 3.41
C ILE A 59 11.32 1.42 2.25
N MET A 60 11.92 0.23 2.36
CA MET A 60 11.77 -0.82 1.36
C MET A 60 11.03 -2.01 1.98
N MET A 61 10.06 -2.54 1.25
CA MET A 61 9.27 -3.69 1.71
C MET A 61 9.08 -4.70 0.60
N THR A 62 8.71 -5.89 1.01
CA THR A 62 8.29 -6.98 0.13
C THR A 62 6.79 -7.20 0.28
N LEU A 63 6.08 -7.18 -0.85
CA LEU A 63 4.65 -7.45 -0.94
C LEU A 63 4.44 -8.74 -1.73
N SER A 64 3.75 -9.72 -1.15
CA SER A 64 3.47 -10.99 -1.82
C SER A 64 1.97 -11.26 -1.91
N ASP A 65 1.55 -11.82 -3.04
CA ASP A 65 0.24 -12.46 -3.22
C ASP A 65 0.42 -13.94 -3.60
N GLU A 66 -0.64 -14.60 -4.04
CA GLU A 66 -0.61 -16.02 -4.42
C GLU A 66 0.19 -16.28 -5.71
N THR A 67 0.49 -15.23 -6.48
CA THR A 67 1.10 -15.34 -7.81
C THR A 67 2.56 -14.91 -7.83
N ALA A 68 2.90 -13.85 -7.10
CA ALA A 68 4.20 -13.21 -7.19
C ALA A 68 4.55 -12.41 -5.94
N THR A 69 5.81 -12.00 -5.91
CA THR A 69 6.37 -11.10 -4.90
C THR A 69 6.93 -9.86 -5.59
N ALA A 70 6.72 -8.70 -4.97
CA ALA A 70 7.18 -7.41 -5.47
C ALA A 70 7.91 -6.61 -4.37
N ASN A 71 9.07 -6.05 -4.72
CA ASN A 71 9.77 -5.09 -3.88
C ASN A 71 9.21 -3.68 -4.12
N LEU A 72 8.77 -3.02 -3.05
CA LEU A 72 8.20 -1.67 -3.11
C LEU A 72 9.06 -0.69 -2.31
N VAL A 73 9.19 0.52 -2.86
CA VAL A 73 9.79 1.65 -2.16
C VAL A 73 8.67 2.60 -1.74
N LEU A 74 8.53 2.85 -0.44
CA LEU A 74 7.61 3.86 0.07
C LEU A 74 8.37 5.11 0.49
N PHE A 75 7.90 6.27 0.06
CA PHE A 75 8.46 7.56 0.46
C PHE A 75 7.58 8.19 1.53
N ASN A 76 8.17 8.90 2.49
CA ASN A 76 7.49 9.77 3.48
C ASN A 76 6.06 9.32 3.82
N LYS A 77 5.04 10.05 3.34
CA LYS A 77 3.62 9.85 3.65
C LYS A 77 3.10 8.46 3.31
N GLU A 78 3.59 7.86 2.23
CA GLU A 78 3.24 6.47 1.90
C GLU A 78 3.74 5.52 3.00
N ALA A 79 4.98 5.70 3.45
CA ALA A 79 5.58 4.90 4.52
C ALA A 79 4.84 5.10 5.85
N GLU A 80 4.55 6.35 6.22
CA GLU A 80 3.84 6.70 7.46
C GLU A 80 2.46 6.06 7.55
N ARG A 81 1.75 5.92 6.43
CA ARG A 81 0.45 5.25 6.39
C ARG A 81 0.54 3.75 6.60
N VAL A 82 1.64 3.11 6.20
CA VAL A 82 1.86 1.68 6.47
C VAL A 82 2.25 1.49 7.92
N VAL A 83 3.24 2.26 8.40
CA VAL A 83 3.76 2.13 9.77
C VAL A 83 2.77 2.65 10.81
N GLY A 84 1.89 3.58 10.43
CA GLY A 84 0.94 4.22 11.35
C GLY A 84 1.59 5.28 12.26
N LYS A 85 2.85 5.65 11.99
CA LYS A 85 3.61 6.67 12.72
C LYS A 85 4.32 7.60 11.74
N LEU A 86 4.50 8.87 12.13
CA LEU A 86 5.32 9.82 11.37
C LEU A 86 6.77 9.34 11.34
N ILE A 87 7.46 9.51 10.20
CA ILE A 87 8.86 9.09 10.10
C ILE A 87 9.73 9.87 11.10
N GLU A 88 9.48 11.16 11.27
CA GLU A 88 10.17 12.01 12.26
C GLU A 88 10.06 11.43 13.67
N LYS A 89 8.89 10.90 14.05
CA LYS A 89 8.70 10.28 15.37
C LYS A 89 9.46 8.97 15.51
N LEU A 90 9.64 8.23 14.42
CA LEU A 90 10.50 7.04 14.42
C LEU A 90 11.97 7.42 14.56
N LEU A 91 12.41 8.54 13.98
CA LEU A 91 13.76 9.09 14.19
C LEU A 91 13.98 9.48 15.65
N ASP A 92 13.04 10.22 16.24
CA ASP A 92 13.08 10.61 17.66
C ASP A 92 13.21 9.37 18.58
N VAL A 93 12.57 8.26 18.22
CA VAL A 93 12.70 6.99 18.96
C VAL A 93 14.05 6.34 18.69
N TYR A 94 14.48 6.30 17.43
CA TYR A 94 15.73 5.67 17.00
C TYR A 94 16.97 6.23 17.71
N GLU A 95 16.97 7.54 18.01
CA GLU A 95 18.08 8.24 18.68
C GLU A 95 18.18 7.97 20.18
N LYS A 96 17.19 7.30 20.78
CA LYS A 96 17.18 6.96 22.22
C LYS A 96 17.95 5.67 22.49
N GLU A 97 18.30 5.47 23.77
CA GLU A 97 18.82 4.19 24.25
C GLU A 97 17.82 3.05 23.94
N ASN A 98 18.30 1.97 23.31
CA ASN A 98 17.49 0.87 22.77
C ASN A 98 16.44 1.28 21.71
N GLY A 99 16.57 2.48 21.14
CA GLY A 99 15.64 3.01 20.14
C GLY A 99 15.59 2.22 18.84
N LYS A 100 16.74 1.66 18.43
CA LYS A 100 16.85 0.84 17.22
C LYS A 100 15.96 -0.40 17.27
N GLU A 101 16.00 -1.14 18.37
CA GLU A 101 15.19 -2.34 18.56
C GLU A 101 13.69 -2.01 18.57
N GLN A 102 13.30 -0.94 19.29
CA GLN A 102 11.92 -0.47 19.31
C GLN A 102 11.40 -0.08 17.91
N VAL A 103 12.22 0.60 17.10
CA VAL A 103 11.83 0.92 15.71
C VAL A 103 11.67 -0.35 14.89
N TYR A 104 12.55 -1.34 15.08
CA TYR A 104 12.48 -2.59 14.33
C TYR A 104 11.24 -3.40 14.70
N GLU A 105 10.91 -3.51 15.98
CA GLU A 105 9.66 -4.13 16.45
C GLU A 105 8.43 -3.46 15.83
N LEU A 106 8.36 -2.13 15.85
CA LEU A 106 7.27 -1.37 15.23
C LEU A 106 7.14 -1.62 13.73
N LEU A 107 8.26 -1.80 13.03
CA LEU A 107 8.24 -2.16 11.62
C LEU A 107 7.78 -3.62 11.44
N GLN A 108 8.23 -4.54 12.28
CA GLN A 108 7.80 -5.95 12.21
C GLN A 108 6.29 -6.13 12.45
N GLU A 109 5.65 -5.27 13.25
CA GLU A 109 4.19 -5.25 13.38
C GLU A 109 3.45 -5.00 12.04
N CYS A 110 4.13 -4.49 11.02
CA CYS A 110 3.54 -4.30 9.69
C CYS A 110 3.50 -5.58 8.87
N VAL A 111 4.36 -6.55 9.17
CA VAL A 111 4.42 -7.85 8.48
C VAL A 111 3.12 -8.62 8.73
N GLY A 112 2.61 -9.30 7.71
CA GLY A 112 1.33 -10.01 7.75
C GLY A 112 0.10 -9.14 7.47
N LYS A 113 0.24 -7.81 7.42
CA LYS A 113 -0.88 -6.91 7.08
C LYS A 113 -1.09 -6.84 5.57
N LYS A 114 -2.37 -6.78 5.15
CA LYS A 114 -2.76 -6.69 3.74
C LYS A 114 -2.99 -5.25 3.29
N TYR A 115 -2.39 -4.88 2.17
CA TYR A 115 -2.51 -3.55 1.57
C TYR A 115 -2.76 -3.63 0.07
N THR A 116 -3.37 -2.58 -0.47
CA THR A 116 -3.52 -2.35 -1.91
C THR A 116 -2.77 -1.07 -2.28
N PHE A 117 -1.80 -1.17 -3.18
CA PHE A 117 -0.98 -0.06 -3.65
C PHE A 117 -1.25 0.22 -5.11
N LYS A 118 -1.42 1.49 -5.47
CA LYS A 118 -1.23 1.93 -6.87
C LYS A 118 0.25 2.20 -7.09
N VAL A 119 0.90 1.35 -7.87
CA VAL A 119 2.35 1.34 -8.12
C VAL A 119 2.64 1.97 -9.47
N LYS A 120 3.50 3.01 -9.49
CA LYS A 120 4.15 3.46 -10.73
C LYS A 120 5.42 2.67 -10.95
N VAL A 121 5.48 1.92 -12.05
CA VAL A 121 6.66 1.15 -12.42
C VAL A 121 7.52 1.99 -13.35
N GLY A 122 8.78 2.17 -12.97
CA GLY A 122 9.81 2.71 -13.85
C GLY A 122 10.96 1.71 -13.99
N GLU A 123 11.69 1.82 -15.10
CA GLU A 123 12.96 1.10 -15.24
C GLU A 123 14.04 1.79 -14.40
N SER A 124 14.74 1.01 -13.60
CA SER A 124 15.94 1.48 -12.93
C SER A 124 17.05 0.45 -13.07
N LYS A 125 18.30 0.90 -13.01
CA LYS A 125 19.44 0.00 -12.88
C LYS A 125 19.76 -0.17 -11.40
N TYR A 126 19.78 -1.40 -10.91
CA TYR A 126 20.33 -1.75 -9.61
C TYR A 126 21.43 -2.80 -9.83
N ASN A 127 22.65 -2.51 -9.38
CA ASN A 127 23.81 -3.39 -9.60
C ASN A 127 24.06 -3.82 -11.06
N GLY A 128 23.68 -2.98 -12.03
CA GLY A 128 23.83 -3.28 -13.46
C GLY A 128 22.66 -4.02 -14.09
N GLU A 129 21.72 -4.54 -13.30
CA GLU A 129 20.52 -5.24 -13.78
C GLU A 129 19.32 -4.29 -13.90
N ARG A 130 18.47 -4.55 -14.91
CA ARG A 130 17.20 -3.83 -15.08
C ARG A 130 16.20 -4.33 -14.05
N GLU A 131 15.82 -3.46 -13.12
CA GLU A 131 14.80 -3.75 -12.11
C GLU A 131 13.62 -2.79 -12.30
N LEU A 132 12.42 -3.38 -12.36
CA LEU A 132 11.16 -2.62 -12.31
C LEU A 132 10.95 -2.11 -10.89
N LYS A 133 11.08 -0.80 -10.67
CA LYS A 133 10.87 -0.20 -9.34
C LYS A 133 9.53 0.51 -9.25
N GLY A 134 8.77 0.13 -8.22
CA GLY A 134 7.58 0.85 -7.79
C GLY A 134 7.95 2.13 -7.04
N GLN A 135 7.72 3.31 -7.66
CA GLN A 135 8.21 4.61 -7.14
C GLN A 135 7.15 5.48 -6.45
N LYS A 136 5.86 5.19 -6.66
CA LYS A 136 4.76 5.91 -6.00
C LYS A 136 3.68 4.90 -5.70
N ASN A 137 3.26 4.85 -4.44
CA ASN A 137 2.47 3.77 -3.87
C ASN A 137 1.28 4.36 -3.11
N ILE A 138 0.18 4.63 -3.81
CA ILE A 138 -1.04 5.13 -3.12
C ILE A 138 -1.73 3.95 -2.46
N ILE A 139 -1.82 3.98 -1.13
CA ILE A 139 -2.61 3.00 -0.37
C ILE A 139 -4.09 3.29 -0.57
N VAL A 140 -4.82 2.28 -1.03
CA VAL A 140 -6.28 2.33 -1.17
C VAL A 140 -6.91 1.59 0.02
N PRO A 141 -7.65 2.28 0.91
CA PRO A 141 -8.40 1.60 1.97
C PRO A 141 -9.49 0.72 1.36
N LYS A 142 -9.68 -0.50 1.88
CA LYS A 142 -10.70 -1.45 1.41
C LYS A 142 -12.11 -0.85 1.30
N SER A 143 -12.45 0.20 2.06
CA SER A 143 -13.76 0.86 2.05
C SER A 143 -14.10 1.65 0.78
N SER A 144 -13.16 1.82 -0.15
CA SER A 144 -13.32 2.68 -1.33
C SER A 144 -13.55 1.93 -2.65
N TYR A 145 -13.59 0.60 -2.65
CA TYR A 145 -13.90 -0.19 -3.84
C TYR A 145 -15.42 -0.19 -4.09
N LYS A 146 -15.89 0.64 -5.04
CA LYS A 146 -17.16 0.38 -5.73
C LYS A 146 -16.84 -0.44 -6.96
N ASP A 147 -17.17 -1.73 -6.91
CA ASP A 147 -17.04 -2.66 -8.03
C ASP A 147 -17.62 -2.04 -9.31
N LYS A 148 -16.75 -1.66 -10.23
CA LYS A 148 -17.12 -1.18 -11.57
C LYS A 148 -16.42 -1.97 -12.66
N HIS A 149 -16.38 -3.28 -12.54
CA HIS A 149 -16.20 -4.16 -13.70
C HIS A 149 -17.08 -5.41 -13.55
N LYS A 150 -18.35 -5.26 -13.95
CA LYS A 150 -19.24 -6.40 -14.21
C LYS A 150 -18.83 -7.01 -15.55
N CYS A 151 -17.93 -7.99 -15.54
CA CYS A 151 -17.71 -8.83 -16.72
C CYS A 151 -19.00 -9.62 -16.99
N LYS A 152 -19.65 -9.28 -18.10
CA LYS A 152 -20.83 -9.98 -18.61
C LYS A 152 -20.38 -11.29 -19.26
N GLY A 153 -20.66 -12.41 -18.57
CA GLY A 153 -21.23 -13.65 -19.11
C GLY A 153 -20.42 -14.51 -20.10
N ARG A 154 -20.25 -15.78 -19.73
CA ARG A 154 -20.86 -16.90 -20.49
C ARG A 154 -21.51 -17.86 -19.48
N LYS A 155 -22.81 -18.06 -19.63
CA LYS A 155 -23.56 -19.14 -18.98
C LYS A 155 -23.45 -20.36 -19.89
N THR A 156 -22.96 -21.48 -19.38
CA THR A 156 -23.32 -22.80 -19.88
C THR A 156 -24.25 -23.43 -18.86
N ALA A 157 -25.30 -24.07 -19.38
CA ALA A 157 -26.43 -24.60 -18.65
C ALA A 157 -26.16 -26.00 -18.06
N ALA A 158 -27.12 -26.46 -17.23
CA ALA A 158 -27.20 -27.70 -16.44
C ALA A 158 -26.51 -27.59 -15.07
N GLY A 159 -27.16 -27.83 -13.93
CA GLY A 159 -28.54 -28.20 -13.62
C GLY A 159 -28.67 -28.29 -12.10
N ASP A 160 -29.90 -28.50 -11.65
CA ASP A 160 -30.36 -28.91 -10.33
C ASP A 160 -30.64 -27.90 -9.20
N ASN A 161 -31.90 -28.05 -8.77
CA ASN A 161 -32.67 -27.40 -7.74
C ASN A 161 -32.05 -27.55 -6.35
N THR A 162 -32.19 -26.52 -5.52
CA THR A 162 -33.06 -26.60 -4.32
C THR A 162 -33.12 -25.26 -3.57
N THR A 163 -34.35 -24.80 -3.40
CA THR A 163 -34.95 -24.08 -2.27
C THR A 163 -34.01 -23.55 -1.16
N ASN A 164 -34.09 -22.26 -0.85
CA ASN A 164 -34.61 -21.87 0.48
C ASN A 164 -34.98 -20.39 0.63
N HIS A 165 -36.26 -20.19 0.94
CA HIS A 165 -36.83 -19.05 1.66
C HIS A 165 -36.06 -18.76 2.96
N ARG A 166 -35.68 -17.48 3.17
CA ARG A 166 -35.50 -16.77 4.47
C ARG A 166 -34.51 -15.63 4.22
N ASN A 167 -34.90 -14.37 4.14
CA ASN A 167 -35.13 -13.55 5.33
C ASN A 167 -35.66 -12.16 4.92
N ASN A 168 -36.99 -12.05 4.74
CA ASN A 168 -37.66 -10.77 4.49
C ASN A 168 -38.25 -10.14 5.78
N THR A 169 -37.62 -10.34 6.93
CA THR A 169 -38.24 -10.00 8.24
C THR A 169 -37.45 -9.00 9.10
N ARG A 170 -36.34 -8.42 8.61
CA ARG A 170 -35.55 -7.43 9.38
C ARG A 170 -35.87 -5.97 9.05
N ARG A 171 -36.44 -5.67 7.89
CA ARG A 171 -36.75 -4.29 7.45
C ARG A 171 -38.08 -3.75 7.98
N GLU A 172 -39.05 -4.61 8.28
CA GLU A 172 -40.34 -4.20 8.85
C GLU A 172 -40.25 -3.85 10.35
N ARG A 173 -39.37 -4.51 11.13
CA ARG A 173 -39.19 -4.24 12.57
C ARG A 173 -38.55 -2.90 12.92
N LYS A 174 -37.91 -2.21 11.95
CA LYS A 174 -37.32 -0.86 12.18
C LYS A 174 -38.31 0.28 11.92
N LYS A 175 -39.35 0.07 11.11
CA LYS A 175 -40.36 1.11 10.83
C LYS A 175 -41.37 1.26 11.98
N GLU A 176 -41.70 0.16 12.66
CA GLU A 176 -42.63 0.17 13.81
C GLU A 176 -42.03 0.87 15.06
N LYS A 177 -40.72 0.71 15.32
CA LYS A 177 -40.04 1.36 16.46
C LYS A 177 -39.90 2.88 16.31
N HIS A 178 -39.89 3.42 15.08
CA HIS A 178 -39.82 4.87 14.87
C HIS A 178 -41.19 5.55 15.05
N ARG A 179 -42.31 4.86 14.74
CA ARG A 179 -43.67 5.39 14.93
C ARG A 179 -44.08 5.50 16.40
N ARG A 180 -43.65 4.55 17.26
CA ARG A 180 -43.96 4.61 18.71
C ARG A 180 -43.23 5.73 19.46
N ARG A 181 -42.04 6.16 19.02
CA ARG A 181 -41.27 7.24 19.67
C ARG A 181 -41.81 8.65 19.38
N LYS A 182 -42.58 8.85 18.31
CA LYS A 182 -43.19 10.15 17.97
C LYS A 182 -44.51 10.42 18.70
N ARG A 183 -45.17 9.40 19.27
CA ARG A 183 -46.42 9.57 20.05
C ARG A 183 -46.20 9.93 21.53
N ASN A 184 -45.01 9.72 22.09
CA ASN A 184 -44.71 9.98 23.51
C ASN A 184 -43.95 11.30 23.76
N LYS A 185 -43.89 12.22 22.79
CA LYS A 185 -43.21 13.53 22.92
C LYS A 185 -44.13 14.73 22.70
N GLY A 186 -45.43 14.54 22.87
CA GLY A 186 -46.44 15.60 22.73
C GLY A 186 -47.51 15.46 23.81
N ARG A 187 -47.11 15.58 25.07
CA ARG A 187 -47.99 15.88 26.20
C ARG A 187 -47.18 16.62 27.25
#